data_AF-T1CEM0-F1
#
_entry.id   AF-T1CEM0-F1
#
_cell.length_a   1.000
_cell.length_b   1.000
_cell.length_c   1.000
_cell.angle_alpha   90.00
_cell.angle_beta   90.00
_cell.angle_gamma   90.00
#
_symmetry.space_group_name_H-M   'P 1'
#
loop_
_entity.id
_entity.type
_entity.pdbx_description
1 polymer ?
#
loop_
_entity_poly.entity_id
_entity_poly.type
_entity_poly.pdbx_seq_one_letter_code
_entity_poly.pdbx_strand_id
1 'polypeptide(L)'
;MIDMSVPSLYLLVPLAPLLGAALAGFFGKTLGKAGSHTVTILGVAVSLIASLVIAQDVFAGHSFNGTVYQWLTMGDSSVFEVGFLIDPLTVTM
;
A
#
# COMPACT_ATOMS: atom_id res chain seq x y z
N MET A 1 -18.68 -2.10 12.33
CA MET A 1 -18.29 -0.81 11.71
C MET A 1 -16.81 -0.64 11.96
N ILE A 2 -15.96 -1.21 11.09
CA ILE A 2 -14.53 -0.91 11.11
C ILE A 2 -14.42 0.38 10.30
N ASP A 3 -14.36 1.51 10.99
CA ASP A 3 -14.08 2.80 10.35
C ASP A 3 -12.59 2.84 10.02
N MET A 4 -12.23 2.21 8.88
CA MET A 4 -10.94 2.48 8.27
C MET A 4 -11.05 3.86 7.65
N SER A 5 -10.48 4.87 8.32
CA SER A 5 -10.27 6.16 7.68
C SER A 5 -9.59 5.94 6.33
N VAL A 6 -10.12 6.54 5.27
CA VAL A 6 -9.67 6.43 3.86
C VAL A 6 -8.12 6.40 3.70
N PRO A 7 -7.33 7.19 4.44
CA PRO A 7 -5.86 7.14 4.40
C PRO A 7 -5.25 5.77 4.76
N SER A 8 -5.87 5.06 5.71
CA SER A 8 -5.39 3.75 6.18
C SER A 8 -5.58 2.65 5.14
N LEU A 9 -6.61 2.79 4.29
CA LEU A 9 -6.85 1.86 3.19
C LEU A 9 -5.80 2.01 2.09
N TYR A 10 -5.40 3.25 1.75
CA TYR A 10 -4.36 3.50 0.75
C TYR A 10 -2.99 2.99 1.19
N LEU A 11 -2.66 3.10 2.49
CA LEU A 11 -1.42 2.54 3.05
C LEU A 11 -1.42 1.00 3.09
N LEU A 12 -2.59 0.37 3.24
CA LEU A 12 -2.68 -1.08 3.30
C LEU A 12 -2.20 -1.74 1.99
N VAL A 13 -2.47 -1.12 0.84
CA VAL A 13 -2.10 -1.63 -0.49
C VAL A 13 -0.59 -1.92 -0.60
N PRO A 14 0.34 -0.98 -0.33
CA PRO A 14 1.77 -1.26 -0.35
C PRO A 14 2.27 -2.01 0.90
N LEU A 15 1.64 -1.86 2.06
CA LEU A 15 2.11 -2.49 3.30
C LEU A 15 1.84 -4.00 3.35
N ALA A 16 0.71 -4.48 2.82
CA ALA A 16 0.38 -5.91 2.81
C ALA A 16 1.42 -6.80 2.11
N PRO A 17 1.86 -6.51 0.86
CA PRO A 17 2.90 -7.30 0.19
C PRO A 17 4.28 -7.06 0.80
N LEU A 18 4.56 -5.86 1.35
CA LEU A 18 5.80 -5.58 2.06
C LEU A 18 5.95 -6.47 3.31
N LEU A 19 4.88 -6.62 4.09
CA LEU A 19 4.86 -7.55 5.22
C LEU A 19 5.06 -8.99 4.75
N GLY A 20 4.41 -9.39 3.66
CA GLY A 20 4.61 -10.72 3.08
C GLY A 20 6.06 -10.98 2.67
N ALA A 21 6.69 -10.00 2.02
CA ALA A 21 8.10 -10.06 1.61
C ALA A 21 9.05 -10.06 2.81
N ALA A 22 8.78 -9.25 3.85
CA ALA A 22 9.58 -9.24 5.07
C ALA A 22 9.51 -10.59 5.81
N LEU A 23 8.31 -11.17 5.92
CA LEU A 23 8.13 -12.49 6.54
C LEU A 23 8.86 -13.59 5.76
N ALA A 24 8.72 -13.62 4.43
CA ALA A 24 9.43 -14.59 3.60
C ALA A 24 10.96 -14.37 3.58
N GLY A 25 11.41 -13.11 3.63
CA GLY A 25 12.83 -12.75 3.60
C GLY A 25 13.57 -13.06 4.90
N PHE A 26 13.05 -12.59 6.04
CA PHE A 26 13.69 -12.78 7.34
C PHE A 26 13.42 -14.16 7.94
N PHE A 27 12.22 -14.72 7.74
CA PHE A 27 11.77 -15.96 8.37
C PHE A 27 11.58 -17.11 7.37
N GLY A 28 12.05 -16.99 6.12
CA GLY A 28 11.86 -18.03 5.11
C GLY A 28 12.45 -19.40 5.48
N LYS A 29 13.53 -19.43 6.29
CA LYS A 29 14.10 -20.68 6.80
C LYS A 29 13.20 -21.39 7.83
N THR A 30 12.49 -20.64 8.68
CA THR A 30 11.58 -21.21 9.69
C THR A 30 10.21 -21.53 9.10
N LEU A 31 9.71 -20.71 8.16
CA LEU A 31 8.44 -20.94 7.44
C LEU A 31 8.55 -22.06 6.39
N GLY A 32 9.76 -22.36 5.92
CA GLY A 32 10.00 -23.30 4.83
C GLY A 32 9.44 -22.81 3.49
N LYS A 33 9.56 -23.65 2.46
CA LYS A 33 9.14 -23.33 1.09
C LYS A 33 7.63 -23.02 1.01
N ALA A 34 6.82 -23.86 1.64
CA ALA A 34 5.36 -23.75 1.60
C ALA A 34 4.84 -22.51 2.35
N GLY A 35 5.37 -22.23 3.55
CA GLY A 35 4.98 -21.04 4.30
C GLY A 35 5.37 -19.75 3.59
N SER A 36 6.58 -19.70 3.04
CA SER A 36 7.10 -18.49 2.38
C SER A 36 6.25 -18.04 1.20
N HIS A 37 5.91 -18.95 0.27
CA HIS A 37 5.06 -18.57 -0.86
C HIS A 37 3.61 -18.29 -0.44
N THR A 38 3.12 -18.95 0.61
CA THR A 38 1.73 -18.77 1.04
C THR A 38 1.53 -17.39 1.64
N VAL A 39 2.47 -16.94 2.48
CA VAL A 39 2.42 -15.62 3.11
C VAL A 39 2.58 -14.50 2.08
N THR A 40 3.45 -14.66 1.07
CA THR A 40 3.58 -13.66 0.00
C THR A 40 2.34 -13.60 -0.88
N ILE A 41 1.76 -14.75 -1.27
CA ILE A 41 0.52 -14.81 -2.06
C ILE A 41 -0.63 -14.16 -1.27
N LEU A 42 -0.77 -14.46 0.02
CA LEU A 42 -1.81 -13.86 0.86
C LEU A 42 -1.61 -12.33 0.98
N GLY A 43 -0.38 -11.86 1.14
CA GLY A 43 -0.08 -10.42 1.17
C GLY A 43 -0.50 -9.70 -0.11
N VAL A 44 -0.20 -10.29 -1.27
CA VAL A 44 -0.63 -9.75 -2.58
C VAL A 44 -2.15 -9.86 -2.76
N ALA A 45 -2.78 -10.95 -2.32
CA ALA A 45 -4.23 -11.12 -2.42
C ALA A 45 -5.00 -10.06 -1.60
N VAL A 46 -4.52 -9.74 -0.40
CA VAL A 46 -5.09 -8.66 0.43
C VAL A 46 -4.92 -7.30 -0.26
N SER A 47 -3.74 -7.04 -0.81
CA SER A 47 -3.46 -5.82 -1.59
C SER A 47 -4.40 -5.67 -2.79
N LEU A 48 -4.62 -6.76 -3.54
CA LEU A 48 -5.52 -6.79 -4.69
C LEU A 48 -6.97 -6.45 -4.30
N ILE A 49 -7.48 -7.05 -3.23
CA ILE A 49 -8.84 -6.78 -2.75
C ILE A 49 -8.98 -5.30 -2.37
N ALA A 50 -8.00 -4.74 -1.65
CA ALA A 50 -7.99 -3.32 -1.31
C ALA A 50 -7.95 -2.42 -2.55
N SER A 51 -7.10 -2.75 -3.55
CA SER A 51 -7.03 -2.02 -4.82
C SER A 51 -8.34 -2.04 -5.60
N LEU A 52 -9.09 -3.16 -5.59
CA LEU A 52 -10.40 -3.22 -6.26
C LEU A 52 -11.43 -2.30 -5.60
N VAL A 53 -11.44 -2.21 -4.27
CA VAL A 53 -12.31 -1.28 -3.54
C VAL A 53 -11.97 0.17 -3.86
N ILE A 54 -10.66 0.49 -3.89
CA ILE A 54 -10.19 1.84 -4.25
C ILE A 54 -10.52 2.17 -5.71
N ALA A 55 -10.35 1.24 -6.63
CA ALA A 55 -10.67 1.44 -8.04
C ALA A 55 -12.15 1.75 -8.26
N GLN A 56 -13.05 1.06 -7.53
CA GLN A 56 -14.49 1.35 -7.57
C GLN A 56 -14.81 2.78 -7.12
N ASP A 57 -14.18 3.25 -6.03
CA ASP A 57 -14.35 4.62 -5.52
C ASP A 57 -13.81 5.66 -6.52
N VAL A 58 -12.63 5.40 -7.11
CA VAL A 58 -12.02 6.32 -8.07
C VAL A 58 -12.81 6.42 -9.37
N PHE A 59 -13.32 5.30 -9.88
CA PHE A 59 -14.19 5.32 -11.07
C PHE A 59 -15.58 5.92 -10.79
N ALA A 60 -16.00 6.02 -9.52
CA ALA A 60 -17.18 6.79 -9.12
C ALA A 60 -16.92 8.32 -9.14
N GLY A 61 -15.69 8.75 -9.46
CA GLY A 61 -15.30 10.15 -9.63
C GLY A 61 -14.49 10.73 -8.47
N HIS A 62 -14.09 9.91 -7.50
CA HIS A 62 -13.28 10.35 -6.37
C HIS A 62 -11.79 10.30 -6.71
N SER A 63 -11.02 11.21 -6.13
CA SER A 63 -9.56 11.17 -6.20
C SER A 63 -8.97 11.58 -4.86
N PHE A 64 -7.79 11.06 -4.57
CA PHE A 64 -7.08 11.37 -3.34
C PHE A 64 -5.70 11.93 -3.67
N ASN A 65 -5.36 13.07 -3.06
CA ASN A 65 -4.01 13.62 -3.11
C ASN A 65 -3.64 14.06 -1.70
N GLY A 66 -2.74 13.32 -1.07
CA GLY A 66 -2.37 13.54 0.32
C GLY A 66 -0.94 13.12 0.61
N THR A 67 -0.29 13.86 1.49
CA THR A 67 1.07 13.57 1.97
C THR A 67 1.00 12.63 3.15
N VAL A 68 1.97 11.70 3.23
CA VAL A 68 2.10 10.76 4.35
C VAL A 68 3.14 11.29 5.34
N TYR A 69 4.31 11.67 4.83
CA TYR A 69 5.38 12.25 5.64
C TYR A 69 6.36 13.06 4.80
N GLN A 70 7.11 13.93 5.47
CA GLN A 70 8.19 14.70 4.87
C GLN A 70 9.48 13.87 4.89
N TRP A 71 10.03 13.58 3.71
CA TRP A 71 11.24 12.77 3.58
C TRP A 71 12.51 13.59 3.78
N LEU A 72 12.57 14.80 3.20
CA LEU A 72 13.78 15.61 3.21
C LEU A 72 13.46 17.10 3.13
N THR A 73 14.25 17.93 3.81
CA THR A 73 14.29 19.38 3.61
C THR A 73 15.64 19.77 3.05
N MET A 74 15.64 20.52 1.96
CA MET A 74 16.83 21.05 1.33
C MET A 74 16.82 22.58 1.40
N GLY A 75 17.74 23.14 2.19
CA GLY A 75 17.80 24.58 2.45
C GLY A 75 16.53 25.09 3.14
N ASP A 76 16.23 26.37 2.94
CA ASP A 76 15.14 27.05 3.67
C ASP A 76 13.76 26.90 3.01
N SER A 77 13.64 26.30 1.82
CA SER A 77 12.39 26.37 1.03
C SER A 77 12.01 25.12 0.24
N SER A 78 12.85 24.08 0.17
CA SER A 78 12.53 22.88 -0.59
C SER A 78 12.21 21.73 0.35
N VAL A 79 10.92 21.41 0.49
CA VAL A 79 10.42 20.27 1.26
C VAL A 79 10.03 19.16 0.29
N PHE A 80 10.60 17.98 0.47
CA PHE A 80 10.27 16.79 -0.29
C PHE A 80 9.38 15.88 0.54
N GLU A 81 8.17 15.64 0.05
CA GLU A 81 7.15 14.86 0.74
C GLU A 81 6.88 13.56 0.00
N VAL A 82 6.64 12.50 0.76
CA VAL A 82 6.15 11.23 0.25
C VAL A 82 4.66 11.19 0.50
N GLY A 83 3.88 11.06 -0.57
CA GLY A 83 2.43 11.08 -0.57
C GLY A 83 1.84 10.10 -1.57
N PHE A 84 0.53 10.00 -1.55
CA PHE A 84 -0.23 9.27 -2.56
C PHE A 84 -1.05 10.25 -3.39
N LEU A 85 -0.90 10.13 -4.71
CA LEU A 85 -1.88 10.58 -5.67
C LEU A 85 -2.61 9.33 -6.16
N ILE A 86 -3.89 9.23 -5.86
CA ILE A 86 -4.76 8.14 -6.30
C ILE A 86 -5.78 8.74 -7.26
N ASP A 87 -5.56 8.43 -8.52
CA ASP A 87 -6.37 8.86 -9.66
C ASP A 87 -6.65 7.67 -10.59
N PRO A 88 -7.49 7.81 -11.62
CA PRO A 88 -7.82 6.71 -12.53
C PRO A 88 -6.60 6.07 -13.20
N LEU A 89 -5.51 6.81 -13.42
CA LEU A 89 -4.28 6.23 -13.97
C LEU A 89 -3.59 5.34 -12.92
N THR A 90 -3.53 5.80 -11.67
CA THR A 90 -2.88 5.08 -10.57
C THR A 90 -3.60 3.78 -10.24
N VAL A 91 -4.94 3.75 -10.21
CA VAL A 91 -5.68 2.50 -9.93
C VAL A 91 -5.69 1.49 -11.09
N THR A 92 -5.29 1.91 -12.30
CA THR A 92 -5.15 0.98 -13.43
C THR A 92 -3.80 0.27 -13.50
N MET A 93 -2.79 0.79 -12.79
CA MET A 93 -1.44 0.23 -12.69
C MET A 93 -1.36 -0.79 -11.55
#